data_AF-A0A1S8WRB9-F1
#
_entry.id   AF-A0A1S8WRB9-F1
#
_cell.length_a   1.000
_cell.length_b   1.000
_cell.length_c   1.000
_cell.angle_alpha   90.00
_cell.angle_beta   90.00
_cell.angle_gamma   90.00
#
_symmetry.space_group_name_H-M   'P 1'
#
loop_
_entity.id
_entity.type
_entity.pdbx_description
1 polymer ?
#
loop_
_entity_poly.entity_id
_entity_poly.type
_entity_poly.pdbx_seq_one_letter_code
_entity_poly.pdbx_strand_id
1 'polypeptide(L)'
;IDGYPVGGLTISLLGINNPRLGLPVAADGHLGLGYPEPSRTVPDFNILNVMSANQMIDYKRFTLFCVCAPHRNDLEPDARIVFGSHDTIDLRSFRMVPAEVTRASWKVPVTSLKTTTARISSRSFFATLDTTTWLNKASADRAGLINTALGTTLSGNLYVVDCDRIPGLPTLVVSLQGADLRFPPENYIQKEEVNGQTRCFSSIVPDPQITTERMVFGMTFLEHFTTLFDQQEKQIGFKPRVC
;
A
#
# COMPACT_ATOMS: atom_id res chain seq x y z
N ILE A 1 -16.74 14.08 -15.06
CA ILE A 1 -16.13 13.04 -15.95
C ILE A 1 -15.82 13.62 -17.34
N ASP A 2 -15.93 14.94 -17.54
CA ASP A 2 -15.92 15.53 -18.89
C ASP A 2 -14.51 15.86 -19.42
N GLY A 3 -13.46 15.21 -18.93
CA GLY A 3 -12.12 15.19 -19.56
C GLY A 3 -11.43 16.54 -19.82
N TYR A 4 -12.01 17.68 -19.44
CA TYR A 4 -11.41 18.99 -19.68
C TYR A 4 -10.21 19.17 -18.75
N PRO A 5 -9.03 19.50 -19.29
CA PRO A 5 -7.89 19.88 -18.47
C PRO A 5 -8.30 21.07 -17.59
N VAL A 6 -8.25 20.89 -16.26
CA VAL A 6 -8.59 21.93 -15.27
C VAL A 6 -7.54 23.05 -15.23
N GLY A 7 -6.49 22.95 -16.06
CA GLY A 7 -5.37 23.88 -16.15
C GLY A 7 -4.04 23.15 -16.36
N GLY A 8 -2.98 23.91 -16.65
CA GLY A 8 -1.61 23.40 -16.63
C GLY A 8 -1.06 23.38 -15.19
N LEU A 9 -0.41 22.28 -14.80
CA LEU A 9 0.22 22.15 -13.49
C LEU A 9 1.73 22.24 -13.64
N THR A 10 2.32 23.32 -13.12
CA THR A 10 3.78 23.47 -13.07
C THR A 10 4.31 22.92 -11.75
N ILE A 11 5.19 21.92 -11.83
CA ILE A 11 5.89 21.36 -10.67
C ILE A 11 7.40 21.48 -10.86
N SER A 12 8.11 21.81 -9.78
CA SER A 12 9.58 21.83 -9.79
C SER A 12 10.12 20.40 -9.64
N LEU A 13 11.07 20.03 -10.51
CA LEU A 13 11.80 18.78 -10.38
C LEU A 13 12.70 18.84 -9.14
N LEU A 14 12.43 17.97 -8.16
CA LEU A 14 13.17 17.93 -6.88
C LEU A 14 14.49 17.14 -6.98
N GLY A 15 14.77 16.51 -8.11
CA GLY A 15 16.05 15.84 -8.36
C GLY A 15 16.07 15.09 -9.70
N ILE A 16 17.28 14.80 -10.17
CA ILE A 16 17.57 13.91 -11.30
C ILE A 16 18.22 12.67 -10.68
N ASN A 17 17.72 11.47 -11.00
CA ASN A 17 18.18 10.14 -10.56
C ASN A 17 18.89 10.11 -9.18
N ASN A 18 18.18 9.66 -8.14
CA ASN A 18 18.77 9.40 -6.83
C ASN A 18 18.74 7.89 -6.52
N PRO A 19 19.84 7.15 -6.78
CA PRO A 19 19.93 5.72 -6.52
C PRO A 19 19.65 5.34 -5.05
N ARG A 20 19.85 6.27 -4.11
CA ARG A 20 19.60 6.04 -2.67
C ARG A 20 18.12 5.96 -2.32
N LEU A 21 17.22 6.40 -3.20
CA LEU A 21 15.78 6.24 -3.01
C LEU A 21 15.30 4.82 -3.34
N GLY A 22 16.11 4.01 -4.02
CA GLY A 22 15.79 2.60 -4.31
C GLY A 22 14.54 2.41 -5.18
N LEU A 23 14.13 3.42 -5.94
CA LEU A 23 12.92 3.39 -6.74
C LEU A 23 13.14 2.58 -8.05
N PRO A 24 12.15 1.80 -8.51
CA PRO A 24 12.28 1.02 -9.75
C PRO A 24 12.46 1.91 -10.98
N VAL A 25 13.44 1.61 -11.84
CA VAL A 25 13.65 2.30 -13.12
C VAL A 25 12.69 1.74 -14.18
N ALA A 26 11.39 1.93 -13.96
CA ALA A 26 10.33 1.39 -14.81
C ALA A 26 9.55 2.47 -15.58
N ALA A 27 9.91 3.75 -15.41
CA ALA A 27 9.27 4.90 -16.03
C ALA A 27 10.27 6.07 -16.14
N ASP A 28 9.86 7.15 -16.82
CA ASP A 28 10.66 8.38 -16.95
C ASP A 28 10.95 9.07 -15.60
N GLY A 29 10.12 8.83 -14.58
CA GLY A 29 10.30 9.36 -13.24
C GLY A 29 9.21 8.94 -12.26
N HIS A 30 9.29 9.51 -11.04
CA HIS A 30 8.33 9.25 -9.96
C HIS A 30 7.69 10.56 -9.48
N LEU A 31 6.37 10.56 -9.38
CA LEU A 31 5.61 11.64 -8.74
C LEU A 31 5.30 11.25 -7.29
N GLY A 32 6.01 11.85 -6.34
CA GLY A 32 5.84 11.57 -4.91
C GLY A 32 4.52 12.13 -4.36
N LEU A 33 3.67 11.25 -3.81
CA LEU A 33 2.42 11.61 -3.13
C LEU A 33 2.52 11.52 -1.59
N GLY A 34 3.74 11.51 -1.06
CA GLY A 34 4.01 11.49 0.37
C GLY A 34 3.47 12.74 1.08
N TYR A 35 3.15 12.60 2.37
CA TYR A 35 2.74 13.72 3.21
C TYR A 35 3.88 14.76 3.30
N PRO A 36 3.62 16.08 3.33
CA PRO A 36 4.68 17.09 3.43
C PRO A 36 5.41 17.05 4.78
N GLU A 37 6.74 17.16 4.80
CA GLU A 37 7.51 17.13 6.05
C GLU A 37 7.51 18.52 6.72
N PRO A 38 6.94 18.68 7.94
CA PRO A 38 6.81 20.00 8.57
C PRO A 38 8.15 20.68 8.86
N SER A 39 9.22 19.90 9.04
CA SER A 39 10.56 20.36 9.38
C SER A 39 11.41 20.79 8.17
N ARG A 40 10.90 20.62 6.94
CA ARG A 40 11.66 20.92 5.73
C ARG A 40 11.60 22.41 5.38
N THR A 41 12.75 23.00 5.11
CA THR A 41 12.91 24.44 4.81
C THR A 41 12.68 24.80 3.35
N VAL A 42 12.82 23.83 2.44
CA VAL A 42 12.33 23.99 1.07
C VAL A 42 10.81 23.86 1.14
N PRO A 43 10.03 24.80 0.56
CA PRO A 43 8.59 24.62 0.44
C PRO A 43 8.36 23.28 -0.25
N ASP A 44 7.93 22.27 0.51
CA ASP A 44 7.64 20.96 -0.06
C ASP A 44 6.53 21.18 -1.07
N PHE A 45 6.87 21.04 -2.36
CA PHE A 45 5.93 20.93 -3.46
C PHE A 45 5.21 19.58 -3.35
N ASN A 46 4.50 19.40 -2.24
CA ASN A 46 3.51 18.36 -2.12
C ASN A 46 2.42 18.68 -3.15
N ILE A 47 2.16 17.73 -4.04
CA ILE A 47 1.29 17.95 -5.19
C ILE A 47 -0.12 18.39 -4.79
N LEU A 48 -0.63 17.91 -3.65
CA LEU A 48 -1.94 18.29 -3.14
C LEU A 48 -1.95 19.76 -2.70
N ASN A 49 -0.86 20.27 -2.11
CA ASN A 49 -0.73 21.68 -1.79
C ASN A 49 -0.72 22.54 -3.05
N VAL A 50 -0.01 22.12 -4.11
CA VAL A 50 0.05 22.85 -5.38
C VAL A 50 -1.31 22.86 -6.07
N MET A 51 -1.96 21.69 -6.21
CA MET A 51 -3.28 21.57 -6.82
C MET A 51 -4.33 22.39 -6.05
N SER A 52 -4.29 22.36 -4.72
CA SER A 52 -5.19 23.14 -3.87
C SER A 52 -4.95 24.64 -4.00
N ALA A 53 -3.70 25.11 -4.03
CA ALA A 53 -3.37 26.52 -4.21
C ALA A 53 -3.82 27.07 -5.58
N ASN A 54 -3.85 26.22 -6.60
CA ASN A 54 -4.34 26.54 -7.94
C ASN A 54 -5.85 26.25 -8.12
N GLN A 55 -6.58 25.97 -7.04
CA GLN A 55 -8.03 25.70 -7.05
C GLN A 55 -8.45 24.54 -7.96
N MET A 56 -7.55 23.58 -8.20
CA MET A 56 -7.81 22.40 -9.04
C MET A 56 -8.49 21.26 -8.27
N ILE A 57 -8.37 21.28 -6.94
CA ILE A 57 -9.00 20.32 -6.03
C ILE A 57 -9.64 21.07 -4.86
N ASP A 58 -10.76 20.54 -4.39
CA ASP A 58 -11.54 21.06 -3.27
C ASP A 58 -11.02 20.56 -1.90
N TYR A 59 -10.41 19.38 -1.85
CA TYR A 59 -9.79 18.80 -0.66
C TYR A 59 -8.38 18.27 -0.96
N LYS A 60 -7.46 18.43 -0.01
CA LYS A 60 -6.10 17.88 -0.11
C LYS A 60 -6.09 16.38 0.18
N ARG A 61 -6.66 15.60 -0.74
CA ARG A 61 -6.70 14.14 -0.64
C ARG A 61 -6.58 13.49 -2.00
N PHE A 62 -6.27 12.21 -2.01
CA PHE A 62 -6.37 11.38 -3.19
C PHE A 62 -6.86 9.98 -2.84
N THR A 63 -7.49 9.32 -3.81
CA THR A 63 -7.98 7.95 -3.67
C THR A 63 -7.36 7.07 -4.74
N LEU A 64 -6.78 5.95 -4.32
CA LEU A 64 -6.22 4.91 -5.17
C LEU A 64 -7.26 3.80 -5.39
N PHE A 65 -7.53 3.52 -6.65
CA PHE A 65 -8.33 2.39 -7.11
C PHE A 65 -7.44 1.45 -7.90
N CYS A 66 -7.49 0.16 -7.60
CA CYS A 66 -6.82 -0.88 -8.38
C CYS A 66 -7.87 -1.76 -9.06
N VAL A 67 -7.69 -2.10 -10.33
CA VAL A 67 -8.56 -3.02 -11.08
C VAL A 67 -8.23 -4.46 -10.68
N CYS A 68 -9.28 -5.25 -10.49
CA CYS A 68 -9.17 -6.67 -10.16
C CYS A 68 -8.47 -7.41 -11.28
N ALA A 69 -7.55 -8.33 -10.96
CA ALA A 69 -6.79 -9.07 -11.97
C ALA A 69 -7.68 -9.71 -13.07
N PRO A 70 -8.86 -10.30 -12.77
CA PRO A 70 -9.75 -10.85 -13.81
C PRO A 70 -10.39 -9.80 -14.74
N HIS A 71 -10.39 -8.53 -14.37
CA HIS A 71 -11.00 -7.44 -15.14
C HIS A 71 -9.96 -6.57 -15.86
N ARG A 72 -8.66 -6.82 -15.65
CA ARG A 72 -7.58 -6.12 -16.36
C ARG A 72 -7.60 -6.50 -17.84
N ASN A 73 -7.34 -5.52 -18.70
CA ASN A 73 -7.34 -5.69 -20.14
C ASN A 73 -6.45 -4.62 -20.80
N ASP A 74 -6.11 -4.79 -22.07
CA ASP A 74 -5.18 -3.90 -22.78
C ASP A 74 -5.78 -2.53 -23.17
N LEU A 75 -7.07 -2.29 -22.89
CA LEU A 75 -7.79 -1.08 -23.29
C LEU A 75 -7.93 -0.07 -22.15
N GLU A 76 -7.91 -0.52 -20.90
CA GLU A 76 -8.17 0.31 -19.73
C GLU A 76 -7.02 0.27 -18.71
N PRO A 77 -6.79 1.35 -17.94
CA PRO A 77 -5.71 1.37 -16.95
C PRO A 77 -6.00 0.45 -15.75
N ASP A 78 -4.98 -0.30 -15.33
CA ASP A 78 -5.04 -1.23 -14.19
C ASP A 78 -5.24 -0.55 -12.83
N ALA A 79 -5.06 0.76 -12.75
CA ALA A 79 -5.28 1.55 -11.56
C ALA A 79 -5.67 2.99 -11.92
N ARG A 80 -6.39 3.64 -11.02
CA ARG A 80 -6.80 5.05 -11.15
C ARG A 80 -6.51 5.78 -9.85
N ILE A 81 -6.02 7.01 -9.97
CA ILE A 81 -5.87 7.94 -8.86
C ILE A 81 -6.85 9.09 -9.08
N VAL A 82 -7.62 9.42 -8.05
CA VAL A 82 -8.57 10.52 -8.07
C VAL A 82 -8.16 11.53 -7.01
N PHE A 83 -7.87 12.76 -7.41
CA PHE A 83 -7.52 13.86 -6.49
C PHE A 83 -8.77 14.64 -6.08
N GLY A 84 -8.84 15.11 -4.83
CA GLY A 84 -9.97 15.88 -4.32
C GLY A 84 -11.19 15.01 -3.98
N SER A 85 -12.39 15.57 -4.13
CA SER A 85 -13.65 14.82 -4.10
C SER A 85 -14.02 14.24 -5.47
N HIS A 86 -14.91 13.26 -5.45
CA HIS A 86 -15.55 12.73 -6.64
C HIS A 86 -16.92 12.16 -6.23
N ASP A 87 -17.92 12.32 -7.07
CA ASP A 87 -19.32 11.93 -6.80
C ASP A 87 -19.47 10.43 -6.48
N THR A 88 -18.65 9.59 -7.10
CA THR A 88 -18.60 8.14 -6.83
C THR A 88 -17.91 7.75 -5.52
N ILE A 89 -17.34 8.71 -4.77
CA ILE A 89 -16.57 8.46 -3.53
C ILE A 89 -17.37 8.93 -2.32
N ASP A 90 -18.06 8.01 -1.65
CA ASP A 90 -18.68 8.26 -0.34
C ASP A 90 -17.70 7.89 0.79
N LEU A 91 -17.19 8.89 1.51
CA LEU A 91 -16.30 8.73 2.66
C LEU A 91 -16.87 7.82 3.74
N ARG A 92 -18.20 7.78 3.92
CA ARG A 92 -18.86 6.92 4.92
C ARG A 92 -18.72 5.43 4.61
N SER A 93 -18.38 5.09 3.36
CA SER A 93 -18.12 3.72 2.95
C SER A 93 -16.70 3.24 3.27
N PHE A 94 -15.83 4.12 3.78
CA PHE A 94 -14.47 3.80 4.20
C PHE A 94 -14.38 3.62 5.71
N ARG A 95 -13.47 2.73 6.13
CA ARG A 95 -12.97 2.69 7.49
C ARG A 95 -11.81 3.66 7.61
N MET A 96 -12.08 4.82 8.22
CA MET A 96 -11.09 5.87 8.44
C MET A 96 -10.25 5.54 9.67
N VAL A 97 -8.92 5.60 9.53
CA VAL A 97 -7.97 5.42 10.62
C VAL A 97 -7.01 6.61 10.69
N PRO A 98 -6.51 6.97 11.89
CA PRO A 98 -5.49 8.01 12.01
C PRO A 98 -4.22 7.64 11.26
N ALA A 99 -3.65 8.61 10.54
CA ALA A 99 -2.38 8.49 9.86
C ALA A 99 -1.26 9.10 10.72
N GLU A 100 -0.15 8.38 10.85
CA GLU A 100 1.10 8.92 11.39
C GLU A 100 1.93 9.47 10.22
N VAL A 101 2.06 10.78 10.17
CA VAL A 101 2.54 11.52 8.98
C VAL A 101 3.93 12.11 9.16
N THR A 102 4.81 11.38 9.87
CA THR A 102 6.22 11.75 10.09
C THR A 102 7.14 11.27 8.97
N ARG A 103 8.19 12.03 8.65
CA ARG A 103 9.20 11.69 7.63
C ARG A 103 8.60 11.50 6.24
N ALA A 104 7.75 12.44 5.86
CA ALA A 104 7.09 12.51 4.55
C ALA A 104 6.44 11.20 4.04
N SER A 105 5.88 10.38 4.94
CA SER A 105 5.35 9.05 4.60
C SER A 105 3.95 8.85 5.17
N TRP A 106 3.12 8.07 4.48
CA TRP A 106 1.82 7.63 4.96
C TRP A 106 1.97 6.37 5.80
N LYS A 107 1.79 6.49 7.12
CA LYS A 107 1.88 5.34 8.03
C LYS A 107 0.57 5.15 8.79
N VAL A 108 0.25 3.89 9.05
CA VAL A 108 -0.87 3.52 9.92
C VAL A 108 -0.36 2.78 11.16
N PRO A 109 -0.91 3.07 12.35
CA PRO A 109 -0.65 2.27 13.53
C PRO A 109 -1.37 0.93 13.41
N VAL A 110 -0.59 -0.16 13.34
CA VAL A 110 -1.08 -1.53 13.46
C VAL A 110 -1.06 -1.90 14.94
N THR A 111 -2.22 -2.25 15.48
CA THR A 111 -2.38 -2.57 16.90
C THR A 111 -2.11 -4.05 17.19
N SER A 112 -2.43 -4.94 16.26
CA SER A 112 -2.11 -6.37 16.37
C SER A 112 -2.10 -7.08 15.03
N LEU A 113 -1.38 -8.21 14.99
CA LEU A 113 -1.41 -9.17 13.90
C LEU A 113 -1.88 -10.52 14.45
N LYS A 114 -2.86 -11.11 13.76
CA LYS A 114 -3.40 -12.44 14.08
C LYS A 114 -3.81 -13.15 12.80
N THR A 115 -3.86 -14.46 12.84
CA THR A 115 -4.63 -15.25 11.89
C THR A 115 -6.00 -15.57 12.50
N THR A 116 -6.88 -16.21 11.73
CA THR A 116 -8.14 -16.76 12.27
C THR A 116 -7.94 -17.83 13.34
N THR A 117 -6.76 -18.43 13.42
CA THR A 117 -6.47 -19.57 14.31
C THR A 117 -5.46 -19.25 15.42
N ALA A 118 -4.64 -18.20 15.26
CA ALA A 118 -3.57 -17.90 16.19
C ALA A 118 -3.23 -16.40 16.24
N ARG A 119 -2.73 -15.93 17.38
CA ARG A 119 -2.18 -14.57 17.51
C ARG A 119 -0.71 -14.58 17.09
N ILE A 120 -0.31 -13.64 16.22
CA ILE A 120 1.08 -13.49 15.75
C ILE A 120 1.84 -12.51 16.64
N SER A 121 1.27 -11.31 16.84
CA SER A 121 1.86 -10.27 17.69
C SER A 121 0.79 -9.34 18.24
N SER A 122 0.93 -8.94 19.52
CA SER A 122 0.15 -7.86 20.13
C SER A 122 0.95 -6.57 20.33
N ARG A 123 2.20 -6.52 19.85
CA ARG A 123 2.99 -5.30 19.93
C ARG A 123 2.57 -4.39 18.79
N SER A 124 2.14 -3.18 19.12
CA SER A 124 1.80 -2.17 18.13
C SER A 124 3.04 -1.73 17.36
N PHE A 125 2.89 -1.46 16.08
CA PHE A 125 3.94 -0.95 15.21
C PHE A 125 3.33 -0.08 14.11
N PHE A 126 4.18 0.62 13.36
CA PHE A 126 3.73 1.39 12.20
C PHE A 126 3.96 0.61 10.92
N ALA A 127 2.96 0.61 10.04
CA ALA A 127 3.11 0.15 8.67
C ALA A 127 3.09 1.35 7.71
N THR A 128 4.11 1.49 6.88
CA THR A 128 4.12 2.48 5.78
C THR A 128 3.35 1.93 4.59
N LEU A 129 2.46 2.72 3.98
CA LEU A 129 1.84 2.38 2.71
C LEU A 129 2.71 2.90 1.56
N ASP A 130 3.19 2.02 0.71
CA ASP A 130 4.21 2.35 -0.29
C ASP A 130 3.89 1.72 -1.65
N THR A 131 3.43 2.56 -2.58
CA THR A 131 3.11 2.14 -3.94
C THR A 131 4.34 1.89 -4.81
N THR A 132 5.55 2.19 -4.32
CA THR A 132 6.81 1.98 -5.05
C THR A 132 7.35 0.55 -4.87
N THR A 133 6.73 -0.24 -3.99
CA THR A 133 7.07 -1.64 -3.77
C THR A 133 5.90 -2.57 -4.05
N TRP A 134 6.19 -3.67 -4.73
CA TRP A 134 5.19 -4.69 -5.04
C TRP A 134 4.81 -5.51 -3.79
N LEU A 135 5.81 -6.09 -3.14
CA LEU A 135 5.66 -6.99 -2.00
C LEU A 135 5.60 -6.24 -0.67
N ASN A 136 5.01 -6.89 0.33
CA ASN A 136 5.00 -6.41 1.71
C ASN A 136 6.35 -6.75 2.36
N LYS A 137 6.93 -5.80 3.10
CA LYS A 137 8.26 -5.96 3.70
C LYS A 137 8.21 -5.88 5.22
N ALA A 138 9.01 -6.71 5.87
CA ALA A 138 9.23 -6.67 7.32
C ALA A 138 10.69 -7.03 7.65
N SER A 139 11.08 -6.89 8.92
CA SER A 139 12.34 -7.48 9.39
C SER A 139 12.33 -9.00 9.19
N ALA A 140 13.51 -9.62 9.08
CA ALA A 140 13.62 -11.06 8.88
C ALA A 140 12.86 -11.86 9.95
N ASP A 141 13.03 -11.49 11.23
CA ASP A 141 12.36 -12.14 12.35
C ASP A 141 10.83 -12.03 12.24
N ARG A 142 10.32 -10.83 11.93
CA ARG A 142 8.89 -10.58 11.83
C ARG A 142 8.27 -11.27 10.63
N ALA A 143 8.94 -11.24 9.47
CA ALA A 143 8.52 -11.99 8.29
C ALA A 143 8.47 -13.49 8.61
N GLY A 144 9.47 -14.03 9.30
CA GLY A 144 9.50 -15.43 9.75
C GLY A 144 8.34 -15.79 10.66
N LEU A 145 8.04 -14.96 11.67
CA LEU A 145 6.91 -15.16 12.58
C LEU A 145 5.57 -15.15 11.84
N ILE A 146 5.35 -14.17 10.96
CA ILE A 146 4.10 -14.05 10.20
C ILE A 146 3.94 -15.26 9.29
N ASN A 147 4.95 -15.56 8.47
CA ASN A 147 4.87 -16.61 7.45
C ASN A 147 4.75 -18.02 8.05
N THR A 148 5.37 -18.26 9.20
CA THR A 148 5.18 -19.51 9.96
C THR A 148 3.72 -19.64 10.42
N ALA A 149 3.12 -18.57 10.95
CA ALA A 149 1.72 -18.57 11.36
C ALA A 149 0.73 -18.71 10.18
N LEU A 150 1.14 -18.28 8.98
CA LEU A 150 0.37 -18.46 7.74
C LEU A 150 0.54 -19.85 7.10
N GLY A 151 1.35 -20.74 7.69
CA GLY A 151 1.54 -22.10 7.18
C GLY A 151 2.46 -22.21 5.96
N THR A 152 3.31 -21.20 5.73
CA THR A 152 4.30 -21.19 4.64
C THR A 152 5.68 -21.56 5.17
N THR A 153 6.57 -22.05 4.30
CA THR A 153 7.92 -22.51 4.68
C THR A 153 9.00 -21.74 3.92
N LEU A 154 10.11 -21.43 4.58
CA LEU A 154 11.21 -20.72 3.94
C LEU A 154 11.92 -21.64 2.93
N SER A 155 12.05 -21.18 1.69
CA SER A 155 12.80 -21.83 0.61
C SER A 155 13.63 -20.77 -0.13
N GLY A 156 14.95 -20.83 0.03
CA GLY A 156 15.84 -19.75 -0.40
C GLY A 156 15.50 -18.45 0.33
N ASN A 157 15.08 -17.43 -0.42
CA ASN A 157 14.75 -16.10 0.11
C ASN A 157 13.25 -15.81 0.20
N LEU A 158 12.41 -16.81 -0.14
CA LEU A 158 10.95 -16.66 -0.17
C LEU A 158 10.28 -17.67 0.75
N TYR A 159 9.10 -17.32 1.26
CA TYR A 159 8.25 -18.24 2.00
C TYR A 159 7.26 -18.87 1.04
N VAL A 160 7.39 -20.16 0.78
CA VAL A 160 6.65 -20.90 -0.24
C VAL A 160 5.57 -21.77 0.38
N VAL A 161 4.61 -22.17 -0.44
CA VAL A 161 3.57 -23.14 -0.08
C VAL A 161 3.20 -23.96 -1.33
N ASP A 162 2.76 -25.18 -1.11
CA ASP A 162 2.08 -25.94 -2.15
C ASP A 162 0.80 -25.20 -2.59
N CYS A 163 0.70 -24.91 -3.89
CA CYS A 163 -0.41 -24.15 -4.46
C CYS A 163 -1.78 -24.78 -4.16
N ASP A 164 -1.85 -26.10 -4.06
CA ASP A 164 -3.09 -26.83 -3.78
C ASP A 164 -3.55 -26.68 -2.32
N ARG A 165 -2.65 -26.23 -1.43
CA ARG A 165 -2.94 -26.01 -0.01
C ARG A 165 -3.43 -24.60 0.32
N ILE A 166 -3.42 -23.68 -0.64
CA ILE A 166 -3.85 -22.28 -0.45
C ILE A 166 -5.24 -22.20 0.21
N PRO A 167 -6.28 -22.95 -0.22
CA PRO A 167 -7.61 -22.87 0.39
C PRO A 167 -7.66 -23.24 1.88
N GLY A 168 -6.66 -23.98 2.38
CA GLY A 168 -6.58 -24.39 3.78
C GLY A 168 -5.77 -23.46 4.67
N LEU A 169 -5.14 -22.41 4.12
CA LEU A 169 -4.35 -21.47 4.92
C LEU A 169 -5.26 -20.51 5.72
N PRO A 170 -4.80 -19.98 6.85
CA PRO A 170 -5.64 -19.15 7.70
C PRO A 170 -5.68 -17.69 7.21
N THR A 171 -6.84 -17.03 7.29
CA THR A 171 -6.96 -15.60 6.98
C THR A 171 -6.06 -14.77 7.89
N LEU A 172 -5.21 -13.91 7.30
CA LEU A 172 -4.45 -12.90 8.03
C LEU A 172 -5.36 -11.73 8.39
N VAL A 173 -5.29 -11.27 9.63
CA VAL A 173 -6.03 -10.11 10.12
C VAL A 173 -5.04 -9.07 10.65
N VAL A 174 -5.03 -7.91 9.99
CA VAL A 174 -4.27 -6.74 10.39
C VAL A 174 -5.22 -5.80 11.12
N SER A 175 -5.10 -5.72 12.44
CA SER A 175 -5.90 -4.81 13.26
C SER A 175 -5.25 -3.43 13.29
N LEU A 176 -6.01 -2.43 12.91
CA LEU A 176 -5.70 -1.00 13.01
C LEU A 176 -6.55 -0.38 14.14
N GLN A 177 -6.35 0.91 14.42
CA GLN A 177 -7.24 1.63 15.33
C GLN A 177 -8.62 1.82 14.69
N GLY A 178 -9.61 1.02 15.11
CA GLY A 178 -10.99 1.12 14.63
C GLY A 178 -11.32 0.32 13.37
N ALA A 179 -10.38 -0.50 12.86
CA ALA A 179 -10.59 -1.33 11.67
C ALA A 179 -9.82 -2.65 11.76
N ASP A 180 -10.44 -3.75 11.33
CA ASP A 180 -9.78 -5.04 11.08
C ASP A 180 -9.74 -5.26 9.57
N LEU A 181 -8.54 -5.25 8.98
CA LEU A 181 -8.33 -5.58 7.57
C LEU A 181 -8.06 -7.09 7.45
N ARG A 182 -8.87 -7.79 6.64
CA ARG A 182 -8.83 -9.25 6.51
C ARG A 182 -8.28 -9.62 5.14
N PHE A 183 -7.33 -10.53 5.12
CA PHE A 183 -6.65 -11.03 3.94
C PHE A 183 -6.81 -12.55 3.90
N PRO A 184 -7.76 -13.06 3.12
CA PRO A 184 -7.84 -14.49 2.87
C PRO A 184 -6.57 -14.97 2.12
N PRO A 185 -6.30 -16.29 2.08
CA PRO A 185 -5.08 -16.85 1.51
C PRO A 185 -4.71 -16.32 0.12
N GLU A 186 -5.69 -16.22 -0.76
CA GLU A 186 -5.56 -15.70 -2.11
C GLU A 186 -5.06 -14.26 -2.19
N ASN A 187 -5.23 -13.47 -1.12
CA ASN A 187 -4.81 -12.07 -1.08
C ASN A 187 -3.34 -11.91 -0.66
N TYR A 188 -2.78 -12.86 0.08
CA TYR A 188 -1.39 -12.77 0.55
C TYR A 188 -0.45 -13.82 -0.07
N ILE A 189 -0.96 -14.80 -0.81
CA ILE A 189 -0.15 -15.74 -1.61
C ILE A 189 -0.11 -15.27 -3.07
N GLN A 190 1.10 -15.12 -3.59
CA GLN A 190 1.40 -14.80 -4.98
C GLN A 190 1.68 -16.09 -5.75
N LYS A 191 1.33 -16.07 -7.04
CA LYS A 191 1.60 -17.16 -7.99
C LYS A 191 2.54 -16.64 -9.07
N GLU A 192 3.58 -17.41 -9.37
CA GLU A 192 4.57 -17.09 -10.39
C GLU A 192 4.91 -18.35 -11.18
N GLU A 193 4.95 -18.26 -12.51
CA GLU A 193 5.38 -19.36 -13.37
C GLU A 193 6.90 -19.40 -13.45
N VAL A 194 7.50 -20.52 -13.03
CA VAL A 194 8.95 -20.76 -13.09
C VAL A 194 9.19 -22.07 -13.80
N ASN A 195 9.86 -22.04 -14.96
CA ASN A 195 10.18 -23.22 -15.77
C ASN A 195 8.94 -24.11 -16.10
N GLY A 196 7.79 -23.49 -16.34
CA GLY A 196 6.54 -24.19 -16.64
C GLY A 196 5.86 -24.85 -15.43
N GLN A 197 6.30 -24.51 -14.21
CA GLN A 197 5.64 -24.89 -12.96
C GLN A 197 5.20 -23.64 -12.19
N THR A 198 3.98 -23.66 -11.67
CA THR A 198 3.49 -22.60 -10.80
C THR A 198 4.16 -22.70 -9.42
N ARG A 199 4.87 -21.65 -9.04
CA ARG A 199 5.41 -21.44 -7.70
C ARG A 199 4.48 -20.52 -6.91
N CYS A 200 4.04 -20.96 -5.73
CA CYS A 200 3.23 -20.17 -4.81
C CYS A 200 4.05 -19.70 -3.61
N PHE A 201 4.02 -18.40 -3.32
CA PHE A 201 4.81 -17.80 -2.24
C PHE A 201 4.09 -16.65 -1.54
N SER A 202 4.44 -16.39 -0.29
CA SER A 202 3.91 -15.28 0.49
C SER A 202 4.37 -13.94 -0.05
N SER A 203 3.44 -13.00 -0.17
CA SER A 203 3.70 -11.60 -0.49
C SER A 203 4.45 -10.84 0.62
N ILE A 204 4.63 -11.46 1.80
CA ILE A 204 5.33 -10.87 2.95
C ILE A 204 6.76 -11.38 2.98
N VAL A 205 7.71 -10.53 2.61
CA VAL A 205 9.13 -10.89 2.45
C VAL A 205 10.02 -10.18 3.47
N PRO A 206 11.16 -10.79 3.83
CA PRO A 206 12.14 -10.16 4.69
C PRO A 206 12.89 -9.07 3.90
N ASP A 207 13.06 -7.89 4.51
CA ASP A 207 13.94 -6.83 4.01
C ASP A 207 15.03 -6.56 5.05
N PRO A 208 16.31 -6.88 4.76
CA PRO A 208 17.42 -6.68 5.68
C PRO A 208 17.63 -5.23 6.14
N GLN A 209 17.12 -4.24 5.40
CA GLN A 209 17.20 -2.83 5.77
C GLN A 209 16.16 -2.45 6.84
N ILE A 210 15.21 -3.33 7.14
CA ILE A 210 14.22 -3.15 8.19
C ILE A 210 14.73 -3.84 9.46
N THR A 211 15.33 -3.06 10.35
CA THR A 211 15.85 -3.52 11.64
C THR A 211 14.92 -3.25 12.83
N THR A 212 13.77 -2.63 12.57
CA THR A 212 12.76 -2.30 13.59
C THR A 212 11.46 -3.08 13.35
N GLU A 213 10.49 -2.94 14.26
CA GLU A 213 9.19 -3.63 14.18
C GLU A 213 8.26 -3.10 13.07
N ARG A 214 8.69 -2.10 12.29
CA ARG A 214 7.88 -1.51 11.22
C ARG A 214 7.64 -2.50 10.08
N MET A 215 6.57 -2.28 9.34
CA MET A 215 6.34 -2.96 8.06
C MET A 215 6.19 -1.93 6.94
N VAL A 216 6.34 -2.42 5.71
CA VAL A 216 5.93 -1.70 4.50
C VAL A 216 4.84 -2.54 3.84
N PHE A 217 3.68 -1.93 3.61
CA PHE A 217 2.59 -2.51 2.85
C PHE A 217 2.68 -2.02 1.41
N GLY A 218 3.01 -2.95 0.52
CA GLY A 218 3.17 -2.72 -0.90
C GLY A 218 1.88 -2.85 -1.69
N MET A 219 2.00 -2.91 -3.01
CA MET A 219 0.86 -3.06 -3.91
C MET A 219 0.08 -4.35 -3.69
N THR A 220 0.72 -5.46 -3.34
CA THR A 220 0.03 -6.72 -2.97
C THR A 220 -0.86 -6.61 -1.73
N PHE A 221 -0.69 -5.57 -0.91
CA PHE A 221 -1.65 -5.21 0.15
C PHE A 221 -2.66 -4.19 -0.36
N LEU A 222 -2.18 -3.11 -0.98
CA LEU A 222 -3.00 -1.96 -1.35
C LEU A 222 -4.04 -2.31 -2.42
N GLU A 223 -3.74 -3.23 -3.33
CA GLU A 223 -4.65 -3.57 -4.42
C GLU A 223 -5.96 -4.18 -3.93
N HIS A 224 -6.00 -4.74 -2.72
CA HIS A 224 -7.21 -5.32 -2.13
C HIS A 224 -8.15 -4.28 -1.52
N PHE A 225 -7.78 -3.00 -1.53
CA PHE A 225 -8.60 -1.92 -0.98
C PHE A 225 -8.66 -0.74 -1.95
N THR A 226 -9.84 -0.13 -2.03
CA THR A 226 -9.87 1.29 -2.36
C THR A 226 -9.29 2.04 -1.16
N THR A 227 -8.20 2.77 -1.40
CA THR A 227 -7.45 3.44 -0.33
C THR A 227 -7.50 4.94 -0.52
N LEU A 228 -8.03 5.66 0.47
CA LEU A 228 -8.12 7.12 0.47
C LEU A 228 -7.06 7.70 1.41
N PHE A 229 -6.32 8.69 0.95
CA PHE A 229 -5.29 9.39 1.70
C PHE A 229 -5.74 10.83 1.92
N ASP A 230 -6.10 11.17 3.16
CA ASP A 230 -6.58 12.51 3.52
C ASP A 230 -5.49 13.29 4.25
N GLN A 231 -4.87 14.25 3.55
CA GLN A 231 -3.79 15.08 4.10
C GLN A 231 -4.33 16.11 5.09
N GLN A 232 -5.55 16.58 4.88
CA GLN A 232 -6.13 17.63 5.70
C GLN A 232 -6.51 17.09 7.08
N GLU A 233 -7.16 15.93 7.11
CA GLU A 233 -7.60 15.28 8.35
C GLU A 233 -6.54 14.35 8.95
N LYS A 234 -5.42 14.11 8.25
CA LYS A 234 -4.38 13.15 8.63
C LYS A 234 -4.96 11.76 8.87
N GLN A 235 -5.74 11.28 7.90
CA GLN A 235 -6.41 9.99 7.97
C GLN A 235 -6.16 9.18 6.70
N ILE A 236 -6.25 7.86 6.85
CA ILE A 236 -6.28 6.93 5.74
C ILE A 236 -7.58 6.14 5.81
N GLY A 237 -8.31 6.10 4.70
CA GLY A 237 -9.54 5.34 4.55
C GLY A 237 -9.28 4.03 3.83
N PHE A 238 -9.77 2.93 4.38
CA PHE A 238 -9.77 1.64 3.71
C PHE A 238 -11.20 1.18 3.42
N LYS A 239 -11.46 0.81 2.18
CA LYS A 239 -12.68 0.11 1.77
C LYS A 239 -12.28 -1.16 1.03
N PRO A 240 -12.71 -2.36 1.49
CA PRO A 240 -12.42 -3.59 0.76
C PRO A 240 -12.84 -3.45 -0.71
N ARG A 241 -11.92 -3.78 -1.61
CA ARG A 241 -12.21 -3.81 -3.04
C ARG A 241 -13.08 -5.03 -3.29
N VAL A 242 -14.23 -4.83 -3.91
CA VAL A 242 -15.07 -5.93 -4.40
C VAL A 242 -14.62 -6.26 -5.81
N CYS A 243 -14.12 -7.49 -5.96
CA CYS A 243 -14.04 -8.23 -7.20
C CYS A 243 -15.19 -9.26 -7.16
#